data_AF-A0A6D2JZX9-F1
#
_entry.id   AF-A0A6D2JZX9-F1
#
_cell.length_a   1.000
_cell.length_b   1.000
_cell.length_c   1.000
_cell.angle_alpha   90.00
_cell.angle_beta   90.00
_cell.angle_gamma   90.00
#
_symmetry.space_group_name_H-M   'P 1'
#
loop_
_entity.id
_entity.type
_entity.pdbx_description
1 polymer ?
#
loop_
_entity_poly.entity_id
_entity_poly.type
_entity_poly.pdbx_seq_one_letter_code
_entity_poly.pdbx_strand_id
1 'polypeptide(L)'
;MSTPPSNPANEPYSPLSNPRRKAYVLLSGLLSDPGLVYSDFTKGFIMRHLVDLVSSDVLLQYKIEPVEHNGSSVNLLQAYGSIPSSVVTICFPQDYPHRCPRVRVNPRDDAVFSDTSCVDSSSGAVSHAYLGSWKCHESNLASLVEELSREFTSHPPLTFPHLKGVLTPDQTKLAKILIENGGKKLYERFGALPPDYQKEVFEEITNKYRRHPDLATYIKNTETRVEAFIKNVEDVASKYLKEPVSCDSSSGSGTNGQMSPLQHSGPAAVLKPEAEKEISELFTSTSQQDLAYSDASRELIQKHLRELHLLYPDKVTVKHDLSKPYIEIAVKVPYCLEGSSNNSAPVNIYLTKLYPASRPHVGLDCPSDQVIKEKRLSVAPGGTVYFSYLRTWNEKESDLAGLVSYLSAEFTCEEPLESR
;
A
#
# COMPACT_ATOMS: atom_id res chain seq x y z
N MET A 1 -45.56 -36.39 21.19
CA MET A 1 -44.72 -36.34 19.97
C MET A 1 -43.66 -35.28 20.21
N SER A 2 -42.48 -35.70 20.61
CA SER A 2 -41.36 -34.80 20.94
C SER A 2 -40.64 -34.44 19.64
N THR A 3 -40.57 -33.15 19.35
CA THR A 3 -39.74 -32.61 18.26
C THR A 3 -38.27 -32.93 18.53
N PRO A 4 -37.51 -33.40 17.53
CA PRO A 4 -36.09 -33.69 17.71
C PRO A 4 -35.30 -32.38 17.87
N PRO A 5 -34.15 -32.41 18.57
CA PRO A 5 -33.30 -31.24 18.75
C PRO A 5 -32.71 -30.81 17.39
N SER A 6 -32.83 -29.52 17.11
CA SER A 6 -32.21 -28.87 15.95
C SER A 6 -30.70 -29.06 15.96
N ASN A 7 -30.21 -29.72 14.92
CA ASN A 7 -28.80 -29.98 14.64
C ASN A 7 -28.05 -28.64 14.44
N PRO A 8 -26.97 -28.31 15.18
CA PRO A 8 -26.26 -27.03 15.06
C PRO A 8 -25.37 -26.92 13.80
N ALA A 9 -25.52 -27.81 12.83
CA ALA A 9 -24.66 -27.88 11.64
C ALA A 9 -25.14 -27.05 10.43
N ASN A 10 -26.25 -26.31 10.53
CA ASN A 10 -26.81 -25.51 9.43
C ASN A 10 -27.10 -24.06 9.85
N GLU A 11 -26.12 -23.36 10.42
CA GLU A 11 -26.12 -21.90 10.34
C GLU A 11 -25.53 -21.46 8.99
N PRO A 12 -26.32 -20.87 8.08
CA PRO A 12 -25.77 -20.36 6.83
C PRO A 12 -24.95 -19.10 7.12
N TYR A 13 -23.66 -19.14 6.75
CA TYR A 13 -22.76 -18.00 6.54
C TYR A 13 -22.97 -16.80 7.48
N SER A 14 -22.40 -16.86 8.69
CA SER A 14 -22.20 -15.66 9.49
C SER A 14 -21.46 -14.60 8.64
N PRO A 15 -21.93 -13.34 8.55
CA PRO A 15 -21.26 -12.27 7.79
C PRO A 15 -19.77 -12.07 8.18
N LEU A 16 -19.43 -12.44 9.42
CA LEU A 16 -18.07 -12.44 9.97
C LEU A 16 -17.17 -13.56 9.43
N SER A 17 -17.70 -14.53 8.67
CA SER A 17 -16.89 -15.55 7.99
C SER A 17 -16.20 -15.01 6.73
N ASN A 18 -16.69 -13.89 6.18
CA ASN A 18 -16.12 -13.25 4.99
C ASN A 18 -14.67 -12.74 5.28
N PRO A 19 -13.64 -13.23 4.57
CA PRO A 19 -12.26 -12.78 4.73
C PRO A 19 -12.08 -11.26 4.57
N ARG A 20 -12.78 -10.65 3.60
CA ARG A 20 -12.76 -9.19 3.39
C ARG A 20 -13.31 -8.45 4.61
N ARG A 21 -14.38 -8.96 5.23
CA ARG A 21 -14.98 -8.37 6.43
C ARG A 21 -14.07 -8.47 7.64
N LYS A 22 -13.36 -9.60 7.82
CA LYS A 22 -12.35 -9.75 8.88
C LYS A 22 -11.21 -8.75 8.69
N ALA A 23 -10.70 -8.61 7.47
CA ALA A 23 -9.65 -7.64 7.15
C ALA A 23 -10.13 -6.19 7.37
N TYR A 24 -11.34 -5.86 6.93
CA TYR A 24 -11.94 -4.54 7.15
C TYR A 24 -11.97 -4.17 8.64
N VAL A 25 -12.46 -5.07 9.51
CA VAL A 25 -12.55 -4.82 10.96
C VAL A 25 -11.15 -4.60 11.56
N LEU A 26 -10.18 -5.44 11.19
CA LEU A 26 -8.81 -5.32 11.66
C LEU A 26 -8.15 -4.00 11.21
N LEU A 27 -8.28 -3.67 9.93
CA LEU A 27 -7.72 -2.45 9.33
C LEU A 27 -8.38 -1.20 9.88
N SER A 28 -9.70 -1.21 10.08
CA SER A 28 -10.41 -0.12 10.73
C SER A 28 -9.88 0.15 12.14
N GLY A 29 -9.52 -0.90 12.90
CA GLY A 29 -8.87 -0.75 14.21
C GLY A 29 -7.48 -0.12 14.10
N LEU A 30 -6.63 -0.62 13.18
CA LEU A 30 -5.28 -0.10 12.98
C LEU A 30 -5.26 1.36 12.48
N LEU A 31 -6.13 1.70 11.53
CA LEU A 31 -6.20 3.05 10.94
C LEU A 31 -6.84 4.08 11.89
N SER A 32 -7.45 3.63 12.98
CA SER A 32 -7.95 4.49 14.06
C SER A 32 -6.85 4.91 15.04
N ASP A 33 -5.62 4.42 14.89
CA ASP A 33 -4.49 4.81 15.74
C ASP A 33 -4.21 6.32 15.58
N PRO A 34 -4.23 7.11 16.68
CA PRO A 34 -4.01 8.56 16.64
C PRO A 34 -2.57 8.94 16.26
N GLY A 35 -1.63 8.01 16.32
CA GLY A 35 -0.26 8.18 15.86
C GLY A 35 -0.12 8.17 14.33
N LEU A 36 -1.15 7.76 13.57
CA LEU A 36 -1.15 7.80 12.11
C LEU A 36 -1.58 9.18 11.59
N VAL A 37 -0.80 9.74 10.67
CA VAL A 37 -1.00 11.10 10.14
C VAL A 37 -1.80 11.11 8.82
N TYR A 38 -2.62 10.07 8.60
CA TYR A 38 -3.46 9.97 7.41
C TYR A 38 -4.75 10.79 7.56
N SER A 39 -5.16 11.47 6.49
CA SER A 39 -6.53 12.00 6.39
C SER A 39 -7.54 10.86 6.30
N ASP A 40 -8.80 11.11 6.63
CA ASP A 40 -9.85 10.11 6.49
C ASP A 40 -10.02 9.63 5.05
N PHE A 41 -9.80 10.52 4.08
CA PHE A 41 -9.71 10.18 2.67
C PHE A 41 -8.64 9.11 2.43
N THR A 42 -7.41 9.33 2.89
CA THR A 42 -6.30 8.36 2.72
C THR A 42 -6.58 7.05 3.46
N LYS A 43 -7.10 7.09 4.69
CA LYS A 43 -7.45 5.90 5.47
C LYS A 43 -8.47 5.01 4.73
N GLY A 44 -9.53 5.61 4.20
CA GLY A 44 -10.53 4.86 3.43
C GLY A 44 -9.94 4.21 2.17
N PHE A 45 -9.01 4.88 1.46
CA PHE A 45 -8.34 4.31 0.28
C PHE A 45 -7.41 3.16 0.62
N ILE A 46 -6.60 3.31 1.67
CA ILE A 46 -5.74 2.23 2.18
C ILE A 46 -6.61 1.01 2.54
N MET A 47 -7.69 1.25 3.29
CA MET A 47 -8.59 0.18 3.69
C MET A 47 -9.24 -0.50 2.48
N ARG A 48 -9.73 0.28 1.52
CA ARG A 48 -10.30 -0.24 0.26
C ARG A 48 -9.34 -1.18 -0.46
N HIS A 49 -8.13 -0.71 -0.73
CA HIS A 49 -7.16 -1.47 -1.53
C HIS A 49 -6.62 -2.70 -0.78
N LEU A 50 -6.43 -2.61 0.53
CA LEU A 50 -6.00 -3.77 1.32
C LEU A 50 -7.11 -4.81 1.49
N VAL A 51 -8.37 -4.39 1.61
CA VAL A 51 -9.53 -5.31 1.67
C VAL A 51 -9.71 -6.03 0.33
N ASP A 52 -9.57 -5.34 -0.80
CA ASP A 52 -9.65 -5.96 -2.12
C ASP A 52 -8.57 -7.03 -2.31
N LEU A 53 -7.34 -6.73 -1.88
CA LEU A 53 -6.17 -7.62 -2.01
C LEU A 53 -6.33 -8.96 -1.27
N VAL A 54 -7.18 -9.04 -0.23
CA VAL A 54 -7.51 -10.31 0.44
C VAL A 54 -8.11 -11.34 -0.54
N SER A 55 -8.71 -10.88 -1.63
CA SER A 55 -9.28 -11.74 -2.67
C SER A 55 -8.23 -12.44 -3.53
N SER A 56 -6.97 -12.01 -3.46
CA SER A 56 -5.87 -12.52 -4.28
C SER A 56 -5.06 -13.63 -3.59
N ASP A 57 -5.59 -14.22 -2.50
CA ASP A 57 -4.90 -15.22 -1.65
C ASP A 57 -3.54 -14.77 -1.09
N VAL A 58 -3.29 -13.45 -1.06
CA VAL A 58 -2.06 -12.87 -0.53
C VAL A 58 -2.19 -12.73 0.98
N LEU A 59 -1.33 -13.42 1.71
CA LEU A 59 -1.24 -13.28 3.16
C LEU A 59 -0.37 -12.07 3.51
N LEU A 60 -1.03 -10.96 3.85
CA LEU A 60 -0.38 -9.77 4.38
C LEU A 60 -0.54 -9.69 5.89
N GLN A 61 0.52 -9.25 6.54
CA GLN A 61 0.53 -8.77 7.91
C GLN A 61 0.74 -7.26 7.90
N TYR A 62 0.24 -6.58 8.93
CA TYR A 62 0.22 -5.13 8.98
C TYR A 62 1.01 -4.63 10.19
N LYS A 63 1.77 -3.57 9.99
CA LYS A 63 2.55 -2.93 11.06
C LYS A 63 2.54 -1.42 10.85
N ILE A 64 2.49 -0.68 11.96
CA ILE A 64 2.73 0.76 11.97
C ILE A 64 4.21 0.96 12.32
N GLU A 65 4.93 1.67 11.46
CA GLU A 65 6.35 1.94 11.69
C GLU A 65 6.71 3.39 11.41
N PRO A 66 7.66 3.95 12.19
CA PRO A 66 8.27 5.23 11.89
C PRO A 66 9.05 5.16 10.58
N VAL A 67 8.71 6.02 9.62
CA VAL A 67 9.43 6.19 8.36
C VAL A 67 10.00 7.60 8.31
N GLU A 68 11.29 7.71 8.03
CA GLU A 68 11.92 9.02 7.84
C GLU A 68 11.42 9.67 6.54
N HIS A 69 10.87 10.87 6.68
CA HIS A 69 10.43 11.72 5.58
C HIS A 69 10.86 13.16 5.86
N ASN A 70 11.71 13.70 4.99
CA ASN A 70 12.19 15.09 5.05
C ASN A 70 12.83 15.47 6.42
N GLY A 71 13.55 14.56 7.05
CA GLY A 71 14.20 14.79 8.35
C GLY A 71 13.27 14.68 9.57
N SER A 72 12.01 14.29 9.36
CA SER A 72 11.06 13.96 10.42
C SER A 72 10.66 12.48 10.34
N SER A 73 10.36 11.86 11.48
CA SER A 73 9.86 10.49 11.51
C SER A 73 8.33 10.50 11.58
N VAL A 74 7.68 9.86 10.62
CA VAL A 74 6.21 9.77 10.55
C VAL A 74 5.79 8.31 10.63
N ASN A 75 4.86 8.00 11.51
CA ASN A 75 4.30 6.65 11.58
C ASN A 75 3.39 6.41 10.37
N LEU A 76 3.74 5.40 9.58
CA LEU A 76 3.00 4.98 8.40
C LEU A 76 2.60 3.51 8.54
N LEU A 77 1.47 3.15 7.93
CA LEU A 77 1.08 1.76 7.78
C LEU A 77 1.97 1.10 6.72
N GLN A 78 2.45 -0.09 7.07
CA GLN A 78 3.11 -1.00 6.16
C GLN A 78 2.36 -2.33 6.12
N ALA A 79 2.24 -2.91 4.94
CA ALA A 79 1.77 -4.25 4.73
C ALA A 79 2.93 -5.11 4.22
N TYR A 80 3.24 -6.20 4.90
CA TYR A 80 4.31 -7.11 4.52
C TYR A 80 3.76 -8.52 4.32
N GLY A 81 4.25 -9.22 3.31
CA GLY A 81 3.79 -10.56 3.02
C GLY A 81 4.54 -11.22 1.89
N SER A 82 4.11 -12.43 1.55
CA SER A 82 4.75 -13.21 0.49
C SER A 82 3.97 -13.05 -0.81
N ILE A 83 4.72 -12.83 -1.89
CA ILE A 83 4.26 -13.00 -3.26
C ILE A 83 5.12 -14.10 -3.90
N PRO A 84 4.73 -14.67 -5.06
CA PRO A 84 5.57 -15.63 -5.76
C PRO A 84 7.03 -15.17 -5.87
N SER A 85 7.94 -16.06 -5.50
CA SER A 85 9.41 -15.86 -5.50
C SER A 85 9.97 -14.84 -4.50
N SER A 86 9.17 -14.14 -3.68
CA SER A 86 9.70 -13.09 -2.78
C SER A 86 8.82 -12.72 -1.59
N VAL A 87 9.44 -12.13 -0.56
CA VAL A 87 8.73 -11.43 0.51
C VAL A 87 8.82 -9.94 0.23
N VAL A 88 7.72 -9.22 0.32
CA VAL A 88 7.66 -7.79 0.02
C VAL A 88 7.09 -7.00 1.18
N THR A 89 7.50 -5.74 1.27
CA THR A 89 6.90 -4.72 2.13
C THR A 89 6.33 -3.61 1.25
N ILE A 90 5.06 -3.29 1.48
CA ILE A 90 4.32 -2.20 0.84
C ILE A 90 4.08 -1.13 1.89
N CYS A 91 4.61 0.07 1.67
CA CYS A 91 4.45 1.22 2.56
C CYS A 91 3.55 2.28 1.92
N PHE A 92 2.58 2.78 2.68
CA PHE A 92 1.59 3.74 2.21
C PHE A 92 2.03 5.17 2.57
N PRO A 93 2.39 6.03 1.60
CA PRO A 93 2.75 7.42 1.88
C PRO A 93 1.56 8.22 2.41
N GLN A 94 1.83 9.34 3.08
CA GLN A 94 0.79 10.18 3.69
C GLN A 94 -0.23 10.70 2.68
N ASP A 95 0.19 10.95 1.45
CA ASP A 95 -0.63 11.43 0.34
C ASP A 95 -1.13 10.31 -0.57
N TYR A 96 -1.10 9.06 -0.11
CA TYR A 96 -1.78 7.97 -0.78
C TYR A 96 -3.29 8.26 -0.90
N PRO A 97 -3.94 7.93 -2.03
CA PRO A 97 -3.44 7.25 -3.24
C PRO A 97 -2.88 8.18 -4.33
N HIS A 98 -2.72 9.49 -4.09
CA HIS A 98 -2.20 10.42 -5.09
C HIS A 98 -0.75 10.10 -5.47
N ARG A 99 0.03 9.60 -4.51
CA ARG A 99 1.28 8.89 -4.79
C ARG A 99 1.08 7.38 -4.71
N CYS A 100 1.83 6.67 -5.55
CA CYS A 100 1.91 5.23 -5.52
C CYS A 100 2.48 4.72 -4.19
N PRO A 101 2.16 3.48 -3.78
CA PRO A 101 2.78 2.89 -2.60
C PRO A 101 4.26 2.61 -2.87
N ARG A 102 5.07 2.62 -1.82
CA ARG A 102 6.49 2.23 -1.93
C ARG A 102 6.61 0.73 -1.68
N VAL A 103 7.16 0.00 -2.64
CA VAL A 103 7.36 -1.45 -2.52
C VAL A 103 8.84 -1.75 -2.37
N ARG A 104 9.18 -2.66 -1.45
CA ARG A 104 10.54 -3.19 -1.26
C ARG A 104 10.50 -4.69 -1.20
N VAL A 105 11.50 -5.35 -1.80
CA VAL A 105 11.76 -6.78 -1.63
C VAL A 105 12.61 -6.97 -0.37
N ASN A 106 12.17 -7.89 0.49
CA ASN A 106 12.89 -8.25 1.70
C ASN A 106 13.71 -9.53 1.43
N PRO A 107 15.06 -9.44 1.41
CA PRO A 107 15.89 -10.62 1.24
C PRO A 107 15.77 -11.51 2.50
N ARG A 108 15.70 -12.82 2.29
CA ARG A 108 15.91 -13.78 3.37
C ARG A 108 17.35 -13.71 3.85
N ASP A 109 17.62 -14.23 5.05
CA ASP A 109 18.96 -14.19 5.66
C ASP A 109 20.06 -14.77 4.77
N ASP A 110 19.74 -15.71 3.88
CA ASP A 110 20.61 -16.42 2.97
C ASP A 110 20.54 -15.95 1.50
N ALA A 111 19.66 -14.99 1.19
CA ALA A 111 19.46 -14.49 -0.18
C ALA A 111 20.13 -13.12 -0.39
N VAL A 112 20.54 -12.88 -1.63
CA VAL A 112 21.05 -11.59 -2.12
C VAL A 112 20.18 -11.08 -3.26
N PHE A 113 20.16 -9.77 -3.48
CA PHE A 113 19.49 -9.19 -4.63
C PHE A 113 20.15 -9.66 -5.92
N SER A 114 19.31 -10.14 -6.84
CA SER A 114 19.68 -10.39 -8.22
C SER A 114 19.77 -9.07 -8.97
N ASP A 115 20.59 -9.00 -10.02
CA ASP A 115 20.58 -7.86 -10.94
C ASP A 115 19.31 -7.95 -11.81
N THR A 116 18.17 -7.60 -11.22
CA THR A 116 16.92 -7.40 -11.95
C THR A 116 16.74 -5.93 -12.25
N SER A 117 16.16 -5.62 -13.40
CA SER A 117 15.96 -4.23 -13.84
C SER A 117 15.00 -3.44 -12.96
N CYS A 118 14.17 -4.14 -12.17
CA CYS A 118 13.10 -3.55 -11.38
C CYS A 118 13.35 -3.53 -9.87
N VAL A 119 14.46 -4.07 -9.36
CA VAL A 119 14.81 -4.04 -7.93
C VAL A 119 16.19 -3.42 -7.72
N ASP A 120 16.24 -2.36 -6.93
CA ASP A 120 17.48 -1.72 -6.51
C ASP A 120 18.25 -2.64 -5.55
N SER A 121 19.46 -3.03 -5.93
CA SER A 121 20.27 -4.00 -5.20
C SER A 121 20.84 -3.48 -3.87
N SER A 122 20.84 -2.16 -3.64
CA SER A 122 21.33 -1.55 -2.39
C SER A 122 20.23 -1.45 -1.33
N SER A 123 18.98 -1.30 -1.75
CA SER A 123 17.88 -0.87 -0.89
C SER A 123 16.66 -1.80 -0.93
N GLY A 124 16.63 -2.74 -1.89
CA GLY A 124 15.51 -3.59 -2.22
C GLY A 124 14.32 -2.86 -2.82
N ALA A 125 14.44 -1.56 -3.13
CA ALA A 125 13.34 -0.75 -3.62
C ALA A 125 12.90 -1.21 -5.02
N VAL A 126 11.59 -1.34 -5.22
CA VAL A 126 11.03 -1.81 -6.48
C VAL A 126 10.67 -0.61 -7.37
N SER A 127 11.19 -0.61 -8.59
CA SER A 127 10.85 0.33 -9.67
C SER A 127 10.18 -0.45 -10.81
N HIS A 128 8.85 -0.47 -10.81
CA HIS A 128 8.05 -1.18 -11.81
C HIS A 128 7.20 -0.21 -12.63
N ALA A 129 6.95 -0.52 -13.91
CA ALA A 129 6.18 0.34 -14.81
C ALA A 129 4.78 0.70 -14.25
N TYR A 130 4.13 -0.27 -13.60
CA TYR A 130 2.83 -0.06 -12.94
C TYR A 130 2.88 0.98 -11.82
N LEU A 131 3.97 1.04 -11.05
CA LEU A 131 4.18 2.07 -10.03
C LEU A 131 4.43 3.44 -10.66
N GLY A 132 5.15 3.47 -11.79
CA GLY A 132 5.41 4.69 -12.57
C GLY A 132 4.19 5.26 -13.27
N SER A 133 3.19 4.42 -13.58
CA SER A 133 1.92 4.81 -14.22
C SER A 133 0.73 4.83 -13.26
N TRP A 134 0.99 4.88 -11.94
CA TRP A 134 -0.04 4.85 -10.91
C TRP A 134 -1.05 5.98 -11.04
N LYS A 135 -2.33 5.63 -11.00
CA LYS A 135 -3.46 6.56 -11.05
C LYS A 135 -4.34 6.37 -9.83
N CYS A 136 -4.52 7.43 -9.05
CA CYS A 136 -5.26 7.49 -7.78
C CYS A 136 -6.55 6.63 -7.72
N HIS A 137 -7.41 6.69 -8.75
CA HIS A 137 -8.70 5.98 -8.76
C HIS A 137 -8.72 4.68 -9.55
N GLU A 138 -7.79 4.49 -10.50
CA GLU A 138 -7.79 3.35 -11.42
C GLU A 138 -6.84 2.25 -10.93
N SER A 139 -5.68 2.63 -10.41
CA SER A 139 -4.69 1.70 -9.88
C SER A 139 -5.11 1.12 -8.53
N ASN A 140 -4.72 -0.13 -8.28
CA ASN A 140 -4.98 -0.83 -7.03
C ASN A 140 -3.83 -1.80 -6.68
N LEU A 141 -3.89 -2.34 -5.45
CA LEU A 141 -2.85 -3.24 -4.96
C LEU A 141 -2.94 -4.66 -5.53
N ALA A 142 -4.14 -5.13 -5.89
CA ALA A 142 -4.33 -6.46 -6.47
C ALA A 142 -3.58 -6.58 -7.81
N SER A 143 -3.81 -5.63 -8.73
CA SER A 143 -3.08 -5.56 -10.00
C SER A 143 -1.59 -5.31 -9.79
N LEU A 144 -1.19 -4.47 -8.83
CA LEU A 144 0.23 -4.28 -8.50
C LEU A 144 0.89 -5.60 -8.08
N VAL A 145 0.25 -6.37 -7.19
CA VAL A 145 0.79 -7.65 -6.73
C VAL A 145 0.81 -8.67 -7.87
N GLU A 146 -0.21 -8.72 -8.72
CA GLU A 146 -0.23 -9.59 -9.90
C GLU A 146 0.94 -9.28 -10.86
N GLU A 147 1.13 -8.01 -11.18
CA GLU A 147 2.22 -7.53 -12.03
C GLU A 147 3.59 -7.89 -11.46
N LEU A 148 3.81 -7.62 -10.16
CA LEU A 148 5.06 -7.99 -9.48
C LEU A 148 5.25 -9.50 -9.39
N SER A 149 4.18 -10.27 -9.17
CA SER A 149 4.23 -11.73 -9.12
C SER A 149 4.66 -12.31 -10.46
N ARG A 150 4.14 -11.78 -11.56
CA ARG A 150 4.52 -12.18 -12.93
C ARG A 150 5.98 -11.83 -13.22
N GLU A 151 6.40 -10.62 -12.85
CA GLU A 151 7.79 -10.16 -13.04
C GLU A 151 8.76 -11.00 -12.22
N PHE A 152 8.51 -11.22 -10.93
CA PHE A 152 9.41 -11.97 -10.03
C PHE A 152 9.38 -13.48 -10.26
N THR A 153 8.36 -14.01 -10.92
CA THR A 153 8.38 -15.40 -11.39
C THR A 153 9.30 -15.56 -12.61
N SER A 154 9.27 -14.58 -13.52
CA SER A 154 10.09 -14.59 -14.75
C SER A 154 11.53 -14.22 -14.47
N HIS A 155 11.74 -13.23 -13.60
CA HIS A 155 13.02 -12.69 -13.20
C HIS A 155 13.07 -12.61 -11.66
N PRO A 156 13.40 -13.73 -10.97
CA PRO A 156 13.49 -13.75 -9.52
C PRO A 156 14.41 -12.64 -8.99
N PRO A 157 13.90 -11.74 -8.12
CA PRO A 157 14.66 -10.58 -7.64
C PRO A 157 15.68 -10.96 -6.57
N LEU A 158 15.59 -12.18 -6.05
CA LEU A 158 16.50 -12.76 -5.09
C LEU A 158 17.18 -13.98 -5.70
N THR A 159 18.49 -14.05 -5.53
CA THR A 159 19.28 -15.23 -5.84
C THR A 159 19.94 -15.72 -4.57
N PHE A 160 20.15 -17.02 -4.48
CA PHE A 160 20.99 -17.58 -3.44
C PHE A 160 22.44 -17.52 -3.92
N PRO A 161 23.39 -17.17 -3.04
CA PRO A 161 24.81 -17.32 -3.33
C PRO A 161 25.10 -18.82 -3.56
N HIS A 162 25.02 -19.27 -4.81
CA HIS A 162 25.33 -20.65 -5.18
C HIS A 162 26.80 -20.76 -5.57
N LEU A 163 27.65 -21.03 -4.58
CA LEU A 163 28.89 -21.77 -4.83
C LEU A 163 28.52 -23.25 -5.02
N LYS A 164 29.21 -23.94 -5.94
CA LYS A 164 28.97 -25.36 -6.24
C LYS A 164 29.42 -26.26 -5.08
N GLY A 165 30.34 -25.78 -4.23
CA GLY A 165 30.65 -26.39 -2.94
C GLY A 165 29.52 -26.13 -1.94
N VAL A 166 29.13 -27.16 -1.17
CA VAL A 166 28.15 -27.01 -0.08
C VAL A 166 28.74 -26.10 0.99
N LEU A 167 28.37 -24.82 0.97
CA LEU A 167 28.72 -23.86 2.02
C LEU A 167 27.91 -24.18 3.28
N THR A 168 28.57 -24.05 4.43
CA THR A 168 27.87 -24.03 5.72
C THR A 168 27.01 -22.76 5.85
N PRO A 169 25.97 -22.73 6.70
CA PRO A 169 25.15 -21.54 6.89
C PRO A 169 25.94 -20.26 7.22
N ASP A 170 27.01 -20.38 8.01
CA ASP A 170 27.87 -19.24 8.35
C ASP A 170 28.69 -18.75 7.16
N GLN A 171 29.16 -19.68 6.30
CA GLN A 171 29.84 -19.30 5.06
C GLN A 171 28.89 -18.65 4.05
N THR A 172 27.62 -19.07 3.99
CA THR A 172 26.59 -18.39 3.18
C THR A 172 26.35 -16.97 3.67
N LYS A 173 26.32 -16.73 4.99
CA LYS A 173 26.22 -15.37 5.56
C LYS A 173 27.43 -14.50 5.19
N LEU A 174 28.64 -15.07 5.21
CA LEU A 174 29.86 -14.37 4.78
C LEU A 174 29.83 -14.03 3.28
N ALA A 175 29.41 -14.97 2.44
CA ALA A 175 29.23 -14.74 1.00
C ALA A 175 28.22 -13.62 0.74
N LYS A 176 27.12 -13.59 1.50
CA LYS A 176 26.14 -12.50 1.46
C LYS A 176 26.76 -11.16 1.82
N ILE A 177 27.49 -11.05 2.94
CA ILE A 177 28.20 -9.81 3.32
C ILE A 177 29.14 -9.35 2.20
N LEU A 178 29.87 -10.27 1.58
CA LEU A 178 30.78 -9.96 0.48
C LEU A 178 30.02 -9.34 -0.71
N ILE A 179 28.91 -9.95 -1.13
CA ILE A 179 28.11 -9.48 -2.27
C ILE A 179 27.46 -8.12 -1.96
N GLU A 180 26.86 -7.96 -0.78
CA GLU A 180 26.18 -6.73 -0.33
C GLU A 180 27.13 -5.52 -0.28
N ASN A 181 28.44 -5.74 -0.10
CA ASN A 181 29.41 -4.67 0.08
C ASN A 181 30.39 -4.55 -1.11
N GLY A 182 29.88 -4.73 -2.33
CA GLY A 182 30.63 -4.48 -3.57
C GLY A 182 31.57 -5.62 -4.00
N GLY A 183 31.65 -6.71 -3.25
CA GLY A 183 32.47 -7.89 -3.55
C GLY A 183 31.86 -8.86 -4.57
N LYS A 184 30.81 -8.47 -5.30
CA LYS A 184 30.12 -9.33 -6.28
C LYS A 184 31.05 -9.93 -7.35
N LYS A 185 31.92 -9.11 -7.95
CA LYS A 185 32.91 -9.58 -8.94
C LYS A 185 33.89 -10.60 -8.35
N LEU A 186 34.29 -10.40 -7.10
CA LEU A 186 35.17 -11.33 -6.39
C LEU A 186 34.44 -12.66 -6.10
N TYR A 187 33.17 -12.57 -5.71
CA TYR A 187 32.31 -13.71 -5.50
C TYR A 187 32.09 -14.54 -6.79
N GLU A 188 31.83 -13.88 -7.93
CA GLU A 188 31.70 -14.55 -9.24
C GLU A 188 32.98 -15.29 -9.64
N ARG A 189 34.15 -14.72 -9.34
CA ARG A 189 35.44 -15.39 -9.55
C ARG A 189 35.57 -16.65 -8.68
N PHE A 190 35.05 -16.65 -7.45
CA PHE A 190 34.98 -17.87 -6.64
C PHE A 190 34.04 -18.91 -7.24
N GLY A 191 32.90 -18.49 -7.80
CA GLY A 191 31.97 -19.39 -8.50
C GLY A 191 32.62 -20.16 -9.66
N ALA A 192 33.66 -19.59 -10.28
CA ALA A 192 34.44 -20.24 -11.34
C ALA A 192 35.47 -21.27 -10.84
N LEU A 193 35.80 -21.28 -9.54
CA LEU A 193 36.72 -22.27 -8.95
C LEU A 193 36.07 -23.66 -8.86
N PRO A 194 36.85 -24.75 -8.88
CA PRO A 194 36.35 -26.08 -8.52
C PRO A 194 35.74 -26.11 -7.10
N PRO A 195 34.73 -26.95 -6.83
CA PRO A 195 34.01 -26.98 -5.55
C PRO A 195 34.91 -27.12 -4.31
N ASP A 196 35.98 -27.91 -4.39
CA ASP A 196 36.90 -28.12 -3.28
C ASP A 196 37.63 -26.83 -2.89
N TYR A 197 38.09 -26.05 -3.88
CA TYR A 197 38.73 -24.76 -3.65
C TYR A 197 37.75 -23.69 -3.15
N GLN A 198 36.48 -23.74 -3.57
CA GLN A 198 35.45 -22.85 -3.03
C GLN A 198 35.29 -23.05 -1.52
N LYS A 199 35.27 -24.31 -1.08
CA LYS A 199 35.19 -24.67 0.34
C LYS A 199 36.43 -24.22 1.11
N GLU A 200 37.62 -24.50 0.57
CA GLU A 200 38.90 -24.11 1.21
C GLU A 200 39.02 -22.59 1.42
N VAL A 201 38.65 -21.78 0.43
CA VAL A 201 38.67 -20.31 0.54
C VAL A 201 37.79 -19.83 1.70
N PHE A 202 36.54 -20.32 1.78
CA PHE A 202 35.62 -19.90 2.83
C PHE A 202 35.98 -20.50 4.20
N GLU A 203 36.61 -21.67 4.26
CA GLU A 203 37.22 -22.20 5.50
C GLU A 203 38.38 -21.32 5.98
N GLU A 204 39.27 -20.89 5.08
CA GLU A 204 40.40 -20.02 5.42
C GLU A 204 39.91 -18.65 5.91
N ILE A 205 38.91 -18.07 5.26
CA ILE A 205 38.25 -16.84 5.71
C ILE A 205 37.64 -17.05 7.09
N THR A 206 36.86 -18.11 7.30
CA THR A 206 36.23 -18.41 8.61
C THR A 206 37.30 -18.61 9.70
N ASN A 207 38.41 -19.26 9.36
CA ASN A 207 39.53 -19.51 10.27
C ASN A 207 40.20 -18.23 10.77
N LYS A 208 40.31 -17.19 9.92
CA LYS A 208 40.83 -15.87 10.32
C LYS A 208 39.99 -15.20 11.40
N TYR A 209 38.70 -15.56 11.53
CA TYR A 209 37.80 -14.95 12.50
C TYR A 209 37.23 -15.91 13.56
N ARG A 210 37.84 -17.09 13.75
CA ARG A 210 37.44 -18.15 14.70
C ARG A 210 37.12 -17.70 16.14
N ARG A 211 37.53 -16.51 16.55
CA ARG A 211 37.30 -15.97 17.90
C ARG A 211 35.91 -15.34 18.10
N HIS A 212 35.09 -15.27 17.05
CA HIS A 212 33.77 -14.65 17.12
C HIS A 212 32.65 -15.69 16.93
N PRO A 213 31.78 -15.90 17.95
CA PRO A 213 30.72 -16.91 17.88
C PRO A 213 29.61 -16.58 16.87
N ASP A 214 29.42 -15.29 16.56
CA ASP A 214 28.57 -14.83 15.46
C ASP A 214 29.38 -13.88 14.57
N LEU A 215 30.09 -14.48 13.64
CA LEU A 215 31.01 -13.78 12.76
C LEU A 215 30.31 -12.77 11.84
N ALA A 216 29.14 -13.13 11.31
CA ALA A 216 28.40 -12.28 10.39
C ALA A 216 27.98 -10.97 11.08
N THR A 217 27.43 -11.08 12.30
CA THR A 217 27.06 -9.93 13.12
C THR A 217 28.29 -9.11 13.53
N TYR A 218 29.40 -9.77 13.87
CA TYR A 218 30.65 -9.08 14.22
C TYR A 218 31.19 -8.20 13.08
N ILE A 219 31.13 -8.70 11.83
CA ILE A 219 31.60 -7.99 10.63
C ILE A 219 30.66 -6.83 10.27
N LYS A 220 29.33 -7.05 10.27
CA LYS A 220 28.34 -6.03 9.91
C LYS A 220 28.27 -4.84 10.89
N ASN A 221 28.94 -4.92 12.03
CA ASN A 221 28.80 -3.95 13.11
C ASN A 221 29.41 -2.56 12.81
N THR A 222 30.43 -2.48 11.94
CA THR A 222 31.07 -1.19 11.58
C THR A 222 31.62 -1.23 10.16
N GLU A 223 31.55 -0.12 9.42
CA GLU A 223 32.06 0.01 8.05
C GLU A 223 33.54 -0.40 7.92
N THR A 224 34.40 0.03 8.85
CA THR A 224 35.83 -0.35 8.88
C THR A 224 36.06 -1.86 8.98
N ARG A 225 35.13 -2.60 9.63
CA ARG A 225 35.22 -4.08 9.71
C ARG A 225 34.77 -4.75 8.43
N VAL A 226 33.79 -4.19 7.75
CA VAL A 226 33.36 -4.65 6.43
C VAL A 226 34.50 -4.46 5.42
N GLU A 227 35.15 -3.30 5.40
CA GLU A 227 36.32 -3.04 4.57
C GLU A 227 37.48 -4.01 4.86
N ALA A 228 37.81 -4.21 6.15
CA ALA A 228 38.82 -5.18 6.56
C ALA A 228 38.44 -6.61 6.17
N PHE A 229 37.14 -6.95 6.19
CA PHE A 229 36.64 -8.23 5.72
C PHE A 229 36.84 -8.41 4.22
N ILE A 230 36.42 -7.44 3.41
CA ILE A 230 36.61 -7.47 1.94
C ILE A 230 38.08 -7.64 1.60
N LYS A 231 38.96 -6.83 2.20
CA LYS A 231 40.41 -6.93 1.99
C LYS A 231 40.96 -8.32 2.35
N ASN A 232 40.52 -8.88 3.48
CA ASN A 232 40.93 -10.23 3.88
C ASN A 232 40.45 -11.31 2.90
N VAL A 233 39.25 -11.14 2.34
CA VAL A 233 38.72 -12.03 1.32
C VAL A 233 39.55 -11.91 0.04
N GLU A 234 39.91 -10.71 -0.39
CA GLU A 234 40.80 -10.47 -1.55
C GLU A 234 42.19 -11.10 -1.36
N ASP A 235 42.79 -10.92 -0.17
CA ASP A 235 44.09 -11.52 0.16
C ASP A 235 44.04 -13.04 0.07
N VAL A 236 42.99 -13.67 0.60
CA VAL A 236 42.79 -15.13 0.48
C VAL A 236 42.57 -15.49 -0.98
N ALA A 237 41.71 -14.76 -1.69
CA ALA A 237 41.37 -15.01 -3.09
C ALA A 237 42.60 -15.01 -4.01
N SER A 238 43.55 -14.10 -3.76
CA SER A 238 44.79 -13.96 -4.54
C SER A 238 45.65 -15.24 -4.55
N LYS A 239 45.50 -16.11 -3.53
CA LYS A 239 46.23 -17.38 -3.45
C LYS A 239 45.68 -18.46 -4.38
N TYR A 240 44.38 -18.38 -4.72
CA TYR A 240 43.67 -19.40 -5.48
C TYR A 240 43.31 -18.94 -6.90
N LEU A 241 43.11 -17.64 -7.09
CA LEU A 241 42.82 -17.04 -8.38
C LEU A 241 44.12 -16.65 -9.06
N LYS A 242 44.62 -17.50 -9.97
CA LYS A 242 45.70 -17.08 -10.89
C LYS A 242 45.22 -15.86 -11.69
N GLU A 243 45.99 -14.79 -11.69
CA GLU A 243 45.64 -13.60 -12.47
C GLU A 243 45.55 -13.95 -13.97
N PRO A 244 44.50 -13.52 -14.68
CA PRO A 244 44.60 -13.41 -16.12
C PRO A 244 45.59 -12.29 -16.43
N VAL A 245 46.61 -12.60 -17.22
CA VAL A 245 47.51 -11.60 -17.80
C VAL A 245 46.67 -10.62 -18.62
N SER A 246 46.67 -9.34 -18.29
CA SER A 246 46.34 -8.30 -19.27
C SER A 246 46.98 -6.96 -18.95
N CYS A 247 47.56 -6.43 -20.02
CA CYS A 247 48.04 -5.09 -20.24
C CYS A 247 47.02 -3.99 -19.96
N ASP A 248 47.61 -2.82 -19.71
CA ASP A 248 47.20 -1.45 -20.04
C ASP A 248 45.90 -0.88 -19.44
N SER A 249 46.19 0.04 -18.52
CA SER A 249 45.42 1.19 -18.07
C SER A 249 44.67 1.92 -19.18
N SER A 250 43.37 2.13 -18.95
CA SER A 250 42.69 3.35 -19.40
C SER A 250 41.81 3.91 -18.28
N SER A 251 42.13 5.15 -17.93
CA SER A 251 41.50 5.94 -16.89
C SER A 251 40.13 6.41 -17.38
N GLY A 252 39.06 5.90 -16.77
CA GLY A 252 37.69 6.39 -16.93
C GLY A 252 37.26 7.17 -15.70
N SER A 253 37.17 8.49 -15.85
CA SER A 253 36.65 9.45 -14.87
C SER A 253 35.23 9.07 -14.42
N GLY A 254 35.07 8.70 -13.15
CA GLY A 254 33.77 8.50 -12.51
C GLY A 254 33.13 9.84 -12.16
N THR A 255 32.05 10.20 -12.84
CA THR A 255 31.16 11.27 -12.43
C THR A 255 30.22 10.75 -11.33
N ASN A 256 30.27 11.40 -10.17
CA ASN A 256 29.31 11.20 -9.08
C ASN A 256 27.90 11.53 -9.58
N GLY A 257 27.10 10.50 -9.85
CA GLY A 257 25.67 10.61 -10.10
C GLY A 257 24.93 10.84 -8.78
N GLN A 258 24.85 12.08 -8.35
CA GLN A 258 23.97 12.53 -7.29
C GLN A 258 22.51 12.33 -7.77
N MET A 259 21.84 11.28 -7.28
CA MET A 259 20.41 11.09 -7.54
C MET A 259 19.61 12.13 -6.77
N SER A 260 19.14 13.14 -7.50
CA SER A 260 18.06 14.01 -7.05
C SER A 260 16.79 13.19 -6.78
N PRO A 261 16.02 13.52 -5.74
CA PRO A 261 14.70 12.94 -5.58
C PRO A 261 13.82 13.42 -6.73
N LEU A 262 13.30 12.50 -7.53
CA LEU A 262 12.23 12.78 -8.48
C LEU A 262 10.98 13.18 -7.68
N GLN A 263 10.89 14.47 -7.37
CA GLN A 263 9.67 15.13 -6.96
C GLN A 263 8.79 15.27 -8.20
N HIS A 264 8.04 14.22 -8.53
CA HIS A 264 6.86 14.39 -9.36
C HIS A 264 5.76 14.98 -8.47
N SER A 265 5.77 16.30 -8.30
CA SER A 265 4.54 17.03 -8.01
C SER A 265 3.66 16.90 -9.26
N GLY A 266 2.70 15.98 -9.23
CA GLY A 266 1.62 15.98 -10.22
C GLY A 266 0.95 17.36 -10.24
N PRO A 267 0.34 17.78 -11.37
CA PRO A 267 -0.39 19.04 -11.42
C PRO A 267 -1.43 19.03 -10.29
N ALA A 268 -1.45 20.08 -9.48
CA ALA A 268 -2.46 20.25 -8.45
C ALA A 268 -3.83 20.12 -9.11
N ALA A 269 -4.66 19.21 -8.62
CA ALA A 269 -6.01 19.03 -9.14
C ALA A 269 -6.74 20.38 -9.06
N VAL A 270 -7.21 20.88 -10.20
CA VAL A 270 -7.95 22.15 -10.28
C VAL A 270 -9.43 21.83 -10.30
N LEU A 271 -10.19 22.48 -9.42
CA LEU A 271 -11.64 22.35 -9.37
C LEU A 271 -12.26 22.84 -10.68
N LYS A 272 -13.22 22.09 -11.23
CA LYS A 272 -13.89 22.47 -12.47
C LYS A 272 -14.70 23.76 -12.28
N PRO A 273 -14.66 24.72 -13.23
CA PRO A 273 -15.40 25.98 -13.11
C PRO A 273 -16.91 25.78 -12.87
N GLU A 274 -17.49 24.75 -13.46
CA GLU A 274 -18.91 24.41 -13.31
C GLU A 274 -19.23 24.01 -11.87
N ALA A 275 -18.36 23.20 -11.25
CA ALA A 275 -18.51 22.78 -9.86
C ALA A 275 -18.30 23.95 -8.88
N GLU A 276 -17.30 24.81 -9.11
CA GLU A 276 -17.10 25.99 -8.27
C GLU A 276 -18.30 26.95 -8.34
N LYS A 277 -18.88 27.11 -9.53
CA LYS A 277 -20.10 27.89 -9.72
C LYS A 277 -21.27 27.28 -8.95
N GLU A 278 -21.53 25.98 -9.11
CA GLU A 278 -22.59 25.24 -8.41
C GLU A 278 -22.47 25.38 -6.88
N ILE A 279 -21.26 25.23 -6.33
CA ILE A 279 -21.00 25.35 -4.88
C ILE A 279 -21.16 26.79 -4.39
N SER A 280 -20.69 27.77 -5.16
CA SER A 280 -20.76 29.18 -4.80
C SER A 280 -22.20 29.70 -4.82
N GLU A 281 -23.03 29.20 -5.74
CA GLU A 281 -24.44 29.59 -5.89
C GLU A 281 -25.37 28.88 -4.89
N LEU A 282 -24.89 27.87 -4.16
CA LEU A 282 -25.70 27.05 -3.24
C LEU A 282 -26.47 27.85 -2.17
N PHE A 283 -25.92 28.98 -1.74
CA PHE A 283 -26.46 29.84 -0.66
C PHE A 283 -26.64 31.31 -1.08
N THR A 284 -26.70 31.61 -2.38
CA THR A 284 -26.86 33.00 -2.88
C THR A 284 -28.31 33.39 -3.15
N SER A 285 -29.22 32.42 -3.24
CA SER A 285 -30.64 32.67 -3.50
C SER A 285 -31.38 33.07 -2.22
N THR A 286 -31.72 34.36 -2.13
CA THR A 286 -32.47 35.02 -1.05
C THR A 286 -33.88 34.43 -0.85
N SER A 287 -33.96 33.22 -0.31
CA SER A 287 -35.20 32.52 0.03
C SER A 287 -35.21 32.14 1.51
N GLN A 288 -36.36 31.80 2.09
CA GLN A 288 -36.56 31.52 3.53
C GLN A 288 -35.61 30.47 4.15
N GLN A 289 -34.88 29.70 3.34
CA GLN A 289 -33.86 28.73 3.78
C GLN A 289 -32.43 29.30 3.89
N ASP A 290 -32.18 30.54 3.46
CA ASP A 290 -31.02 31.35 3.88
C ASP A 290 -31.02 31.65 5.39
N LEU A 291 -31.91 31.02 6.16
CA LEU A 291 -31.96 31.05 7.62
C LEU A 291 -31.76 29.66 8.25
N ALA A 292 -31.68 28.59 7.46
CA ALA A 292 -31.65 27.22 7.99
C ALA A 292 -30.24 26.79 8.43
N TYR A 293 -29.20 27.17 7.68
CA TYR A 293 -27.80 26.88 8.00
C TYR A 293 -27.12 28.14 8.56
N SER A 294 -26.33 27.98 9.62
CA SER A 294 -25.47 29.05 10.12
C SER A 294 -24.39 29.42 9.09
N ASP A 295 -23.86 30.63 9.12
CA ASP A 295 -22.79 31.06 8.19
C ASP A 295 -21.56 30.14 8.29
N ALA A 296 -21.18 29.78 9.51
CA ALA A 296 -20.09 28.82 9.76
C ALA A 296 -20.37 27.44 9.14
N SER A 297 -21.62 26.94 9.24
CA SER A 297 -22.02 25.69 8.58
C SER A 297 -21.94 25.80 7.06
N ARG A 298 -22.35 26.94 6.47
CA ARG A 298 -22.30 27.15 5.02
C ARG A 298 -20.88 27.14 4.49
N GLU A 299 -19.98 27.88 5.13
CA GLU A 299 -18.56 27.92 4.75
C GLU A 299 -17.95 26.51 4.80
N LEU A 300 -18.26 25.75 5.85
CA LEU A 300 -17.76 24.39 5.99
C LEU A 300 -18.36 23.43 4.96
N ILE A 301 -19.66 23.52 4.68
CA ILE A 301 -20.32 22.72 3.63
C ILE A 301 -19.65 23.00 2.27
N GLN A 302 -19.46 24.28 1.92
CA GLN A 302 -18.79 24.64 0.67
C GLN A 302 -17.36 24.12 0.64
N LYS A 303 -16.61 24.21 1.74
CA LYS A 303 -15.26 23.63 1.84
C LYS A 303 -15.28 22.12 1.58
N HIS A 304 -16.15 21.38 2.26
CA HIS A 304 -16.24 19.91 2.11
C HIS A 304 -16.70 19.51 0.70
N LEU A 305 -17.60 20.28 0.07
CA LEU A 305 -18.02 20.06 -1.32
C LEU A 305 -16.87 20.30 -2.30
N ARG A 306 -16.09 21.37 -2.12
CA ARG A 306 -14.91 21.65 -2.98
C ARG A 306 -13.89 20.51 -2.89
N GLU A 307 -13.57 20.08 -1.67
CA GLU A 307 -12.66 18.96 -1.44
C GLU A 307 -13.18 17.66 -2.07
N LEU A 308 -14.48 17.38 -1.91
CA LEU A 308 -15.10 16.22 -2.52
C LEU A 308 -15.02 16.26 -4.06
N HIS A 309 -15.31 17.40 -4.70
CA HIS A 309 -15.20 17.55 -6.15
C HIS A 309 -13.75 17.48 -6.66
N LEU A 310 -12.78 18.00 -5.89
CA LEU A 310 -11.36 17.89 -6.21
C LEU A 310 -10.89 16.43 -6.23
N LEU A 311 -11.34 15.65 -5.25
CA LEU A 311 -10.92 14.26 -5.07
C LEU A 311 -11.71 13.28 -5.93
N TYR A 312 -12.97 13.59 -6.28
CA TYR A 312 -13.85 12.74 -7.09
C TYR A 312 -14.44 13.51 -8.28
N PRO A 313 -13.61 13.98 -9.22
CA PRO A 313 -14.10 14.67 -10.39
C PRO A 313 -15.03 13.76 -11.20
N ASP A 314 -16.11 14.34 -11.74
CA ASP A 314 -17.11 13.65 -12.58
C ASP A 314 -17.97 12.59 -11.88
N LYS A 315 -17.80 12.40 -10.57
CA LYS A 315 -18.57 11.44 -9.77
C LYS A 315 -19.55 12.11 -8.83
N VAL A 316 -19.57 13.43 -8.75
CA VAL A 316 -20.35 14.21 -7.78
C VAL A 316 -21.30 15.14 -8.52
N THR A 317 -22.54 15.21 -8.06
CA THR A 317 -23.55 16.17 -8.49
C THR A 317 -24.27 16.68 -7.26
N VAL A 318 -24.40 18.00 -7.12
CA VAL A 318 -25.08 18.61 -5.98
C VAL A 318 -26.49 19.01 -6.40
N LYS A 319 -27.49 18.55 -5.66
CA LYS A 319 -28.89 18.92 -5.87
C LYS A 319 -29.38 19.65 -4.64
N HIS A 320 -29.75 20.91 -4.83
CA HIS A 320 -30.38 21.69 -3.80
C HIS A 320 -31.79 22.07 -4.23
N ASP A 321 -32.76 21.43 -3.59
CA ASP A 321 -34.18 21.73 -3.75
C ASP A 321 -34.61 22.57 -2.56
N LEU A 322 -34.94 23.85 -2.82
CA LEU A 322 -35.36 24.82 -1.81
C LEU A 322 -36.65 24.43 -1.06
N SER A 323 -37.38 23.42 -1.55
CA SER A 323 -38.54 22.86 -0.85
C SER A 323 -38.17 21.86 0.24
N LYS A 324 -36.93 21.34 0.24
CA LYS A 324 -36.47 20.29 1.16
C LYS A 324 -35.57 20.88 2.26
N PRO A 325 -35.65 20.41 3.51
CA PRO A 325 -34.87 20.95 4.62
C PRO A 325 -33.42 20.42 4.67
N TYR A 326 -32.86 20.04 3.52
CA TYR A 326 -31.54 19.39 3.42
C TYR A 326 -30.92 19.63 2.04
N ILE A 327 -29.58 19.54 1.98
CA ILE A 327 -28.83 19.51 0.73
C ILE A 327 -28.64 18.04 0.34
N GLU A 328 -28.93 17.70 -0.92
CA GLU A 328 -28.76 16.36 -1.47
C GLU A 328 -27.53 16.32 -2.38
N ILE A 329 -26.63 15.37 -2.15
CA ILE A 329 -25.41 15.19 -2.93
C ILE A 329 -25.44 13.80 -3.51
N ALA A 330 -25.54 13.70 -4.83
CA ALA A 330 -25.46 12.43 -5.54
C ALA A 330 -23.99 12.14 -5.86
N VAL A 331 -23.50 10.97 -5.44
CA VAL A 331 -22.12 10.53 -5.64
C VAL A 331 -22.09 9.13 -6.24
N LYS A 332 -21.29 8.92 -7.28
CA LYS A 332 -20.91 7.59 -7.78
C LYS A 332 -19.71 7.09 -6.99
N VAL A 333 -19.95 6.36 -5.91
CA VAL A 333 -18.90 5.85 -5.03
C VAL A 333 -18.17 4.71 -5.74
N PRO A 334 -16.87 4.86 -6.09
CA PRO A 334 -16.12 3.75 -6.68
C PRO A 334 -15.95 2.62 -5.65
N TYR A 335 -15.75 1.39 -6.08
CA TYR A 335 -15.31 0.31 -5.19
C TYR A 335 -14.55 -0.75 -5.99
N CYS A 336 -13.78 -1.58 -5.27
CA CYS A 336 -13.04 -2.66 -5.89
C CYS A 336 -13.81 -3.98 -5.80
N LEU A 337 -13.78 -4.76 -6.87
CA LEU A 337 -14.31 -6.12 -6.89
C LEU A 337 -13.35 -7.01 -7.68
N GLU A 338 -12.71 -7.94 -6.98
CA GLU A 338 -11.83 -8.95 -7.59
C GLU A 338 -10.69 -8.32 -8.40
N GLY A 339 -10.07 -7.27 -7.84
CA GLY A 339 -8.98 -6.55 -8.49
C GLY A 339 -9.41 -5.52 -9.55
N SER A 340 -10.72 -5.37 -9.82
CA SER A 340 -11.24 -4.33 -10.72
C SER A 340 -11.65 -3.08 -9.93
N SER A 341 -11.11 -1.91 -10.32
CA SER A 341 -11.46 -0.59 -9.75
C SER A 341 -12.57 0.14 -10.52
N ASN A 342 -13.20 -0.50 -11.52
CA ASN A 342 -14.13 0.17 -12.44
C ASN A 342 -15.58 0.19 -11.93
N ASN A 343 -15.85 -0.45 -10.79
CA ASN A 343 -17.20 -0.55 -10.24
C ASN A 343 -17.57 0.75 -9.51
N SER A 344 -18.85 1.11 -9.56
CA SER A 344 -19.37 2.23 -8.78
C SER A 344 -20.80 1.99 -8.34
N ALA A 345 -21.15 2.53 -7.18
CA ALA A 345 -22.50 2.49 -6.62
C ALA A 345 -23.01 3.93 -6.47
N PRO A 346 -24.20 4.27 -6.99
CA PRO A 346 -24.78 5.58 -6.81
C PRO A 346 -25.33 5.73 -5.39
N VAL A 347 -24.95 6.82 -4.73
CA VAL A 347 -25.29 7.11 -3.33
C VAL A 347 -25.76 8.54 -3.23
N ASN A 348 -26.83 8.75 -2.48
CA ASN A 348 -27.29 10.08 -2.08
C ASN A 348 -26.87 10.37 -0.63
N ILE A 349 -26.19 11.49 -0.44
CA ILE A 349 -25.78 12.01 0.86
C ILE A 349 -26.66 13.22 1.17
N TYR A 350 -27.35 13.19 2.29
CA TYR A 350 -28.25 14.24 2.75
C TYR A 350 -27.63 14.98 3.92
N LEU A 351 -27.35 16.27 3.72
CA LEU A 351 -26.87 17.17 4.77
C LEU A 351 -28.08 17.89 5.36
N THR A 352 -28.31 17.71 6.66
CA THR A 352 -29.37 18.44 7.37
C THR A 352 -28.85 19.78 7.88
N LYS A 353 -29.74 20.68 8.31
CA LYS A 353 -29.37 21.95 8.96
C LYS A 353 -28.44 21.85 10.17
N LEU A 354 -28.34 20.67 10.78
CA LEU A 354 -27.46 20.40 11.91
C LEU A 354 -26.05 19.99 11.48
N TYR A 355 -25.77 19.84 10.19
CA TYR A 355 -24.44 19.54 9.70
C TYR A 355 -23.47 20.72 9.97
N PRO A 356 -22.23 20.46 10.43
CA PRO A 356 -21.57 19.16 10.62
C PRO A 356 -21.80 18.50 11.99
N ALA A 357 -22.48 19.17 12.93
CA ALA A 357 -22.71 18.67 14.29
C ALA A 357 -23.50 17.35 14.31
N SER A 358 -24.41 17.17 13.34
CA SER A 358 -25.00 15.89 13.01
C SER A 358 -24.31 15.28 11.79
N ARG A 359 -24.08 13.97 11.85
CA ARG A 359 -23.66 13.18 10.70
C ARG A 359 -24.62 13.32 9.51
N PRO A 360 -24.12 13.17 8.26
CA PRO A 360 -24.96 13.02 7.09
C PRO A 360 -25.85 11.77 7.17
N HIS A 361 -27.00 11.82 6.49
CA HIS A 361 -27.75 10.61 6.17
C HIS A 361 -27.31 10.11 4.80
N VAL A 362 -27.13 8.80 4.66
CA VAL A 362 -26.62 8.19 3.43
C VAL A 362 -27.61 7.12 2.97
N GLY A 363 -28.03 7.22 1.72
CA GLY A 363 -28.89 6.26 1.05
C GLY A 363 -28.24 5.76 -0.24
N LEU A 364 -28.24 4.45 -0.44
CA LEU A 364 -27.90 3.83 -1.70
C LEU A 364 -29.05 4.11 -2.69
N ASP A 365 -28.72 4.72 -3.82
CA ASP A 365 -29.65 4.87 -4.93
C ASP A 365 -29.63 3.55 -5.72
N CYS A 366 -30.77 2.92 -5.94
CA CYS A 366 -30.84 1.62 -6.60
C CYS A 366 -31.38 1.81 -8.02
N PRO A 367 -30.54 1.64 -9.06
CA PRO A 367 -31.00 1.65 -10.44
C PRO A 367 -32.13 0.65 -10.70
N SER A 368 -32.97 0.92 -11.70
CA SER A 368 -34.15 0.10 -12.00
C SER A 368 -33.83 -1.34 -12.43
N ASP A 369 -32.63 -1.58 -12.93
CA ASP A 369 -32.07 -2.86 -13.37
C ASP A 369 -31.29 -3.61 -12.28
N GLN A 370 -31.18 -3.05 -11.09
CA GLN A 370 -30.44 -3.63 -9.97
C GLN A 370 -31.34 -3.82 -8.75
N VAL A 371 -30.87 -4.61 -7.79
CA VAL A 371 -31.45 -4.74 -6.46
C VAL A 371 -30.37 -4.60 -5.40
N ILE A 372 -30.78 -4.09 -4.24
CA ILE A 372 -29.94 -4.06 -3.06
C ILE A 372 -29.76 -5.49 -2.60
N LYS A 373 -28.50 -5.92 -2.53
CA LYS A 373 -28.16 -7.28 -2.15
C LYS A 373 -28.67 -7.55 -0.73
N GLU A 374 -29.30 -8.70 -0.51
CA GLU A 374 -29.85 -9.00 0.82
C GLU A 374 -28.75 -9.23 1.88
N LYS A 375 -29.14 -9.10 3.15
CA LYS A 375 -28.34 -9.45 4.35
C LYS A 375 -26.98 -8.75 4.44
N ARG A 376 -26.89 -7.50 3.95
CA ARG A 376 -25.69 -6.66 4.11
C ARG A 376 -25.60 -6.14 5.53
N LEU A 377 -24.38 -6.05 6.06
CA LEU A 377 -24.17 -5.47 7.40
C LEU A 377 -24.36 -3.95 7.41
N SER A 378 -24.01 -3.31 6.30
CA SER A 378 -23.89 -1.85 6.24
C SER A 378 -24.95 -1.17 5.39
N VAL A 379 -25.83 -1.93 4.73
CA VAL A 379 -26.93 -1.40 3.92
C VAL A 379 -28.23 -2.10 4.33
N ALA A 380 -29.20 -1.32 4.80
CA ALA A 380 -30.52 -1.83 5.12
C ALA A 380 -31.33 -2.15 3.85
N PRO A 381 -32.38 -2.98 3.90
CA PRO A 381 -33.20 -3.31 2.73
C PRO A 381 -33.82 -2.09 2.01
N GLY A 382 -34.04 -0.98 2.73
CA GLY A 382 -34.50 0.29 2.16
C GLY A 382 -33.40 1.19 1.61
N GLY A 383 -32.16 0.69 1.48
CA GLY A 383 -31.01 1.43 0.97
C GLY A 383 -30.32 2.36 1.97
N THR A 384 -30.84 2.50 3.19
CA THR A 384 -30.15 3.31 4.20
C THR A 384 -28.82 2.67 4.61
N VAL A 385 -27.75 3.47 4.59
CA VAL A 385 -26.39 3.00 4.85
C VAL A 385 -25.98 3.30 6.29
N TYR A 386 -25.40 2.32 6.97
CA TYR A 386 -24.92 2.41 8.35
C TYR A 386 -23.58 1.67 8.52
N PHE A 387 -22.50 2.39 8.80
CA PHE A 387 -21.19 1.77 9.03
C PHE A 387 -20.36 2.59 10.04
N SER A 388 -19.15 2.12 10.37
CA SER A 388 -18.33 2.64 11.47
C SER A 388 -18.09 4.15 11.40
N TYR A 389 -17.68 4.67 10.24
CA TYR A 389 -17.38 6.10 10.06
C TYR A 389 -18.57 7.01 10.40
N LEU A 390 -19.78 6.65 9.96
CA LEU A 390 -21.00 7.39 10.30
C LEU A 390 -21.37 7.27 11.79
N ARG A 391 -20.93 6.23 12.49
CA ARG A 391 -21.18 6.06 13.94
C ARG A 391 -20.21 6.90 14.77
N THR A 392 -18.99 7.10 14.27
CA THR A 392 -17.92 7.86 14.94
C THR A 392 -17.74 9.25 14.32
N TRP A 393 -18.76 9.76 13.63
CA TRP A 393 -18.72 11.07 12.99
C TRP A 393 -18.33 12.17 13.99
N ASN A 394 -17.31 12.94 13.65
CA ASN A 394 -16.81 14.05 14.45
C ASN A 394 -16.92 15.33 13.61
N GLU A 395 -17.65 16.33 14.11
CA GLU A 395 -17.91 17.57 13.38
C GLU A 395 -16.65 18.37 12.98
N LYS A 396 -15.52 18.13 13.65
CA LYS A 396 -14.24 18.83 13.43
C LYS A 396 -13.25 18.05 12.57
N GLU A 397 -13.37 16.72 12.58
CA GLU A 397 -12.39 15.83 11.96
C GLU A 397 -12.96 15.10 10.73
N SER A 398 -14.28 14.85 10.70
CA SER A 398 -14.94 14.15 9.63
C SER A 398 -15.41 15.08 8.52
N ASP A 399 -15.27 14.63 7.28
CA ASP A 399 -15.66 15.36 6.08
C ASP A 399 -16.35 14.44 5.05
N LEU A 400 -16.77 15.02 3.93
CA LEU A 400 -17.48 14.27 2.88
C LEU A 400 -16.53 13.41 2.03
N ALA A 401 -15.26 13.80 1.88
CA ALA A 401 -14.29 13.04 1.09
C ALA A 401 -13.87 11.75 1.82
N GLY A 402 -13.64 11.85 3.12
CA GLY A 402 -13.47 10.76 4.06
C GLY A 402 -14.68 9.84 4.04
N LEU A 403 -15.90 10.39 4.17
CA LEU A 403 -17.14 9.60 4.08
C LEU A 403 -17.20 8.76 2.80
N VAL A 404 -16.98 9.36 1.63
CA VAL A 404 -17.00 8.66 0.34
C VAL A 404 -15.87 7.63 0.24
N SER A 405 -14.69 7.94 0.77
CA SER A 405 -13.55 7.02 0.79
C SER A 405 -13.82 5.78 1.65
N TYR A 406 -14.40 5.94 2.84
CA TYR A 406 -14.77 4.80 3.67
C TYR A 406 -15.98 4.02 3.11
N LEU A 407 -16.95 4.69 2.47
CA LEU A 407 -18.00 4.00 1.72
C LEU A 407 -17.42 3.12 0.61
N SER A 408 -16.39 3.62 -0.10
CA SER A 408 -15.66 2.88 -1.13
C SER A 408 -15.04 1.60 -0.57
N ALA A 409 -14.44 1.66 0.62
CA ALA A 409 -13.91 0.50 1.32
C ALA A 409 -15.01 -0.47 1.80
N GLU A 410 -16.13 0.08 2.29
CA GLU A 410 -17.28 -0.69 2.76
C GLU A 410 -17.91 -1.52 1.63
N PHE A 411 -18.10 -0.91 0.46
CA PHE A 411 -18.64 -1.56 -0.73
C PHE A 411 -17.65 -2.55 -1.38
N THR A 412 -16.35 -2.35 -1.18
CA THR A 412 -15.32 -3.33 -1.58
C THR A 412 -15.37 -4.57 -0.70
N CYS A 413 -15.63 -4.38 0.59
CA CYS A 413 -15.81 -5.46 1.54
C CYS A 413 -17.06 -6.29 1.23
N GLU A 414 -18.18 -5.62 1.02
CA GLU A 414 -19.46 -6.22 0.67
C GLU A 414 -20.13 -5.40 -0.44
N GLU A 415 -20.19 -6.00 -1.63
CA GLU A 415 -20.86 -5.40 -2.77
C GLU A 415 -22.30 -4.98 -2.40
N PRO A 416 -22.69 -3.72 -2.70
CA PRO A 416 -23.97 -3.17 -2.24
C PRO A 416 -25.16 -3.54 -3.13
N LEU A 417 -24.90 -3.81 -4.41
CA LEU A 417 -25.91 -3.99 -5.45
C LEU A 417 -25.67 -5.32 -6.18
N GLU A 418 -26.72 -5.92 -6.73
CA GLU A 418 -26.62 -7.05 -7.65
C GLU A 418 -27.58 -6.85 -8.83
N SER A 419 -27.22 -7.42 -9.99
CA SER A 419 -28.10 -7.40 -11.17
C SER A 419 -29.36 -8.22 -10.92
N ARG A 420 -30.49 -7.74 -11.44
CA ARG A 420 -31.78 -8.44 -11.36
C ARG A 420 -31.86 -9.72 -12.18
#